data_AF-A0A1S2PNK6-F1
#
_entry.id   AF-A0A1S2PNK6-F1
#
_cell.length_a   1.000
_cell.length_b   1.000
_cell.length_c   1.000
_cell.angle_alpha   90.00
_cell.angle_beta   90.00
_cell.angle_gamma   90.00
#
_symmetry.space_group_name_H-M   'P 1'
#
loop_
_entity.id
_entity.type
_entity.pdbx_description
1 polymer ?
#
loop_
_entity_poly.entity_id
_entity_poly.type
_entity_poly.pdbx_seq_one_letter_code
_entity_poly.pdbx_strand_id
1 'polypeptide(L)'
;MSDDEQQQPAPRRGKILEALAQAERKVFTRPAPKSANAQVKFLLTRAKESARSLAERVGTSTRTIERYRAGKLKKPQKRLRAALVEATESEWQPQVRARAREQASTTSGMMVEVTAYFGFACTGSSDDGRERSITTAISPTYAKQILELQEAGATEKDLHPIVAEAITESYFTEWGTRAVGLRADFTHVSKVEFLF
;
A
#
# COMPACT_ATOMS: atom_id res chain seq x y z
N MET A 1 -6.97 42.19 5.12
CA MET A 1 -6.57 41.39 6.30
C MET A 1 -7.82 40.73 6.82
N SER A 2 -7.70 39.47 7.21
CA SER A 2 -8.72 38.57 7.76
C SER A 2 -9.32 37.55 6.78
N ASP A 3 -8.65 36.40 6.84
CA ASP A 3 -9.23 35.07 7.05
C ASP A 3 -9.80 34.35 5.82
N ASP A 4 -8.85 33.83 5.03
CA ASP A 4 -9.03 32.56 4.32
C ASP A 4 -9.33 31.47 5.37
N GLU A 5 -10.61 31.21 5.62
CA GLU A 5 -11.06 29.96 6.22
C GLU A 5 -10.58 28.81 5.34
N GLN A 6 -9.43 28.24 5.72
CA GLN A 6 -8.95 26.98 5.19
C GLN A 6 -10.00 25.93 5.49
N GLN A 7 -10.85 25.65 4.50
CA GLN A 7 -11.74 24.51 4.48
C GLN A 7 -10.89 23.24 4.64
N GLN A 8 -10.83 22.74 5.87
CA GLN A 8 -10.20 21.46 6.18
C GLN A 8 -10.89 20.36 5.36
N PRO A 9 -10.17 19.66 4.48
CA PRO A 9 -10.76 18.59 3.71
C PRO A 9 -11.13 17.43 4.64
N ALA A 10 -12.33 16.88 4.46
CA ALA A 10 -12.86 15.72 5.19
C ALA A 10 -11.81 14.59 5.35
N PRO A 11 -11.85 13.83 6.46
CA PRO A 11 -10.84 12.82 6.79
C PRO A 11 -10.79 11.73 5.71
N ARG A 12 -9.79 11.82 4.83
CA ARG A 12 -9.52 10.80 3.80
C ARG A 12 -8.80 9.60 4.45
N ARG A 13 -9.58 8.72 5.07
CA ARG A 13 -9.17 7.34 5.39
C ARG A 13 -9.20 6.56 4.07
N GLY A 14 -8.04 6.21 3.51
CA GLY A 14 -7.96 5.48 2.23
C GLY A 14 -6.58 5.42 1.57
N LYS A 15 -5.47 5.61 2.31
CA LYS A 15 -4.10 5.65 1.78
C LYS A 15 -3.22 4.49 2.25
N ILE A 16 -3.59 3.75 3.29
CA ILE A 16 -2.80 2.66 3.87
C ILE A 16 -2.72 1.48 2.90
N LEU A 17 -3.86 1.02 2.38
CA LEU A 17 -3.89 -0.09 1.42
C LEU A 17 -3.08 0.21 0.15
N GLU A 18 -3.23 1.43 -0.38
CA GLU A 18 -2.46 1.89 -1.53
C GLU A 18 -0.97 1.99 -1.22
N ALA A 19 -0.60 2.52 -0.07
CA ALA A 19 0.79 2.63 0.36
C ALA A 19 1.45 1.27 0.57
N LEU A 20 0.75 0.29 1.12
CA LEU A 20 1.24 -1.10 1.25
C LEU A 20 1.47 -1.73 -0.12
N ALA A 21 0.51 -1.62 -1.04
CA ALA A 21 0.66 -2.11 -2.41
C ALA A 21 1.85 -1.43 -3.12
N GLN A 22 2.06 -0.14 -2.88
CA GLN A 22 3.19 0.60 -3.44
C GLN A 22 4.52 0.16 -2.82
N ALA A 23 4.57 -0.10 -1.51
CA ALA A 23 5.75 -0.61 -0.82
C ALA A 23 6.20 -1.96 -1.40
N GLU A 24 5.26 -2.86 -1.66
CA GLU A 24 5.55 -4.16 -2.26
C GLU A 24 6.16 -4.04 -3.66
N ARG A 25 5.67 -3.07 -4.45
CA ARG A 25 6.23 -2.80 -5.78
C ARG A 25 7.67 -2.29 -5.71
N LYS A 26 8.05 -1.58 -4.63
CA LYS A 26 9.42 -1.06 -4.46
C LYS A 26 10.45 -2.14 -4.13
N VAL A 27 10.01 -3.29 -3.62
CA VAL A 27 10.88 -4.45 -3.36
C VAL A 27 11.38 -5.10 -4.67
N PHE A 28 10.69 -4.86 -5.80
CA PHE A 28 11.01 -5.52 -7.05
C PHE A 28 12.41 -5.17 -7.56
N THR A 29 13.21 -6.22 -7.74
CA THR A 29 14.63 -6.12 -8.13
C THR A 29 14.84 -6.00 -9.64
N ARG A 30 13.79 -6.22 -10.44
CA ARG A 30 13.86 -6.13 -11.91
C ARG A 30 12.73 -5.26 -12.45
N PRO A 31 12.99 -4.43 -13.47
CA PRO A 31 11.96 -3.58 -14.05
C PRO A 31 10.86 -4.45 -14.67
N ALA A 32 9.61 -4.10 -14.39
CA ALA A 32 8.45 -4.75 -15.01
C ALA A 32 8.43 -4.52 -16.53
N PRO A 33 7.82 -5.43 -17.32
CA PRO A 33 7.65 -5.27 -18.75
C PRO A 33 6.92 -3.97 -19.08
N LYS A 34 7.55 -3.09 -19.85
CA LYS A 34 7.01 -1.75 -20.16
C LYS A 34 6.07 -1.72 -21.37
N SER A 35 6.22 -2.67 -22.30
CA SER A 35 5.41 -2.70 -23.54
C SER A 35 4.19 -3.60 -23.39
N ALA A 36 3.06 -3.21 -23.98
CA ALA A 36 1.82 -3.98 -23.94
C ALA A 36 1.98 -5.41 -24.47
N ASN A 37 2.80 -5.61 -25.51
CA ASN A 37 3.11 -6.95 -26.02
C ASN A 37 3.85 -7.80 -24.98
N ALA A 38 4.87 -7.22 -24.32
CA ALA A 38 5.64 -7.93 -23.32
C ALA A 38 4.82 -8.22 -22.05
N GLN A 39 3.96 -7.29 -21.64
CA GLN A 39 3.00 -7.45 -20.54
C GLN A 39 2.04 -8.61 -20.82
N VAL A 40 1.37 -8.60 -21.99
CA VAL A 40 0.47 -9.69 -22.38
C VAL A 40 1.19 -11.03 -22.47
N LYS A 41 2.39 -11.08 -23.07
CA LYS A 41 3.18 -12.32 -23.12
C LYS A 41 3.52 -12.84 -21.72
N PHE A 42 3.96 -11.95 -20.83
CA PHE A 42 4.27 -12.30 -19.45
C PHE A 42 3.05 -12.87 -18.72
N LEU A 43 1.90 -12.20 -18.80
CA LEU A 43 0.66 -12.63 -18.13
C LEU A 43 0.20 -14.01 -18.65
N LEU A 44 0.23 -14.23 -19.96
CA LEU A 44 -0.20 -15.50 -20.54
C LEU A 44 0.76 -16.67 -20.28
N THR A 45 2.07 -16.41 -20.17
CA THR A 45 3.08 -17.48 -20.09
C THR A 45 3.60 -17.70 -18.67
N ARG A 46 3.98 -16.62 -17.99
CA ARG A 46 4.63 -16.67 -16.69
C ARG A 46 3.63 -16.63 -15.55
N ALA A 47 2.59 -15.79 -15.65
CA ALA A 47 1.45 -15.81 -14.72
C ALA A 47 0.43 -16.90 -15.08
N LYS A 48 0.60 -17.58 -16.23
CA LYS A 48 -0.25 -18.68 -16.72
C LYS A 48 -1.74 -18.31 -16.83
N GLU A 49 -2.04 -17.03 -17.06
CA GLU A 49 -3.41 -16.56 -17.21
C GLU A 49 -3.97 -16.94 -18.60
N SER A 50 -5.26 -17.30 -18.69
CA SER A 50 -5.89 -17.54 -19.99
C SER A 50 -6.17 -16.23 -20.72
N ALA A 51 -6.15 -16.24 -22.05
CA ALA A 51 -6.46 -15.04 -22.83
C ALA A 51 -7.88 -14.51 -22.60
N ARG A 52 -8.81 -15.39 -22.18
CA ARG A 52 -10.16 -15.03 -21.78
C ARG A 52 -10.18 -14.32 -20.43
N SER A 53 -9.56 -14.91 -19.41
CA SER A 53 -9.45 -14.33 -18.06
C SER A 53 -8.78 -12.95 -18.12
N LEU A 54 -7.65 -12.85 -18.83
CA LEU A 54 -6.94 -11.59 -18.97
C LEU A 54 -7.81 -10.52 -19.64
N ALA A 55 -8.57 -10.91 -20.67
CA ALA A 55 -9.46 -9.99 -21.38
C ALA A 55 -10.59 -9.47 -20.47
N GLU A 56 -11.21 -10.34 -19.68
CA GLU A 56 -12.23 -9.97 -18.69
C GLU A 56 -11.63 -9.05 -17.62
N ARG A 57 -10.45 -9.39 -17.07
CA ARG A 57 -9.73 -8.62 -16.05
C ARG A 57 -9.39 -7.20 -16.48
N VAL A 58 -8.88 -7.03 -17.72
CA VAL A 58 -8.49 -5.70 -18.23
C VAL A 58 -9.60 -4.98 -19.01
N GLY A 59 -10.80 -5.56 -19.09
CA GLY A 59 -11.96 -4.98 -19.74
C GLY A 59 -11.82 -4.86 -21.26
N THR A 60 -11.32 -5.88 -21.93
CA THR A 60 -11.16 -5.93 -23.39
C THR A 60 -11.63 -7.26 -23.99
N SER A 61 -11.51 -7.43 -25.31
CA SER A 61 -11.84 -8.69 -25.98
C SER A 61 -10.65 -9.63 -26.08
N THR A 62 -10.88 -10.94 -26.02
CA THR A 62 -9.84 -11.97 -26.20
C THR A 62 -9.06 -11.78 -27.50
N ARG A 63 -9.76 -11.41 -28.58
CA ARG A 63 -9.12 -11.11 -29.87
C ARG A 63 -8.14 -9.92 -29.79
N THR A 64 -8.43 -8.94 -28.95
CA THR A 64 -7.53 -7.80 -28.72
C THR A 64 -6.25 -8.26 -28.00
N ILE A 65 -6.39 -9.09 -26.96
CA ILE A 65 -5.26 -9.71 -26.26
C ILE A 65 -4.39 -10.53 -27.21
N GLU A 66 -4.98 -11.37 -28.05
CA GLU A 66 -4.26 -12.16 -29.05
C GLU A 66 -3.51 -11.30 -30.07
N ARG A 67 -4.10 -10.18 -30.51
CA ARG A 67 -3.43 -9.23 -31.40
C ARG A 67 -2.24 -8.55 -30.72
N TYR A 68 -2.31 -8.25 -29.42
CA TYR A 68 -1.16 -7.78 -28.66
C TYR A 68 -0.09 -8.87 -28.52
N ARG A 69 -0.48 -10.11 -28.17
CA ARG A 69 0.44 -11.27 -28.11
C ARG A 69 1.20 -11.45 -29.42
N ALA A 70 0.50 -11.38 -30.55
CA ALA A 70 1.04 -11.50 -31.90
C ALA A 70 1.82 -10.26 -32.39
N GLY A 71 1.83 -9.16 -31.63
CA GLY A 71 2.53 -7.92 -32.01
C GLY A 71 1.85 -7.09 -33.11
N LYS A 72 0.62 -7.47 -33.50
CA LYS A 72 -0.21 -6.74 -34.48
C LYS A 72 -0.76 -5.44 -33.91
N LEU A 73 -0.85 -5.33 -32.59
CA LEU A 73 -1.15 -4.09 -31.87
C LEU A 73 0.05 -3.72 -30.98
N LYS A 74 0.39 -2.42 -30.97
CA LYS A 74 1.53 -1.88 -30.21
C LYS A 74 1.15 -0.83 -29.18
N LYS A 75 0.17 0.02 -29.49
CA LYS A 75 -0.21 1.18 -28.66
C LYS A 75 -1.62 0.96 -28.07
N PRO A 76 -1.75 0.56 -26.79
CA PRO A 76 -3.04 0.52 -26.12
C PRO A 76 -3.55 1.93 -25.79
N GLN A 77 -4.88 2.05 -25.76
CA GLN A 77 -5.58 3.19 -25.18
C GLN A 77 -5.20 3.35 -23.70
N LYS A 78 -5.34 4.57 -23.17
CA LYS A 78 -4.87 4.92 -21.82
C LYS A 78 -5.40 3.98 -20.73
N ARG A 79 -6.70 3.66 -20.76
CA ARG A 79 -7.34 2.75 -19.79
C ARG A 79 -6.78 1.32 -19.86
N LEU A 80 -6.71 0.74 -21.05
CA LEU A 80 -6.15 -0.60 -21.24
C LEU A 80 -4.67 -0.66 -20.85
N ARG A 81 -3.91 0.41 -21.13
CA ARG A 81 -2.51 0.50 -20.70
C ARG A 81 -2.38 0.42 -19.19
N ALA A 82 -3.17 1.20 -18.46
CA ALA A 82 -3.15 1.20 -17.01
C ALA A 82 -3.52 -0.18 -16.46
N ALA A 83 -4.59 -0.79 -16.97
CA ALA A 83 -5.03 -2.12 -16.56
C ALA A 83 -3.98 -3.22 -16.83
N LEU A 84 -3.28 -3.17 -17.97
CA LEU A 84 -2.20 -4.12 -18.27
C LEU A 84 -0.99 -3.92 -17.36
N VAL A 85 -0.63 -2.68 -17.03
CA VAL A 85 0.44 -2.37 -16.07
C VAL A 85 0.07 -2.93 -14.70
N GLU A 86 -1.12 -2.63 -14.21
CA GLU A 86 -1.61 -3.11 -12.90
C GLU A 86 -1.66 -4.64 -12.83
N ALA A 87 -2.23 -5.30 -13.84
CA ALA A 87 -2.25 -6.76 -13.91
C ALA A 87 -0.82 -7.33 -13.92
N THR A 88 0.07 -6.75 -14.73
CA THR A 88 1.47 -7.20 -14.81
C THR A 88 2.18 -7.05 -13.47
N GLU A 89 2.05 -5.89 -12.82
CA GLU A 89 2.70 -5.61 -11.53
C GLU A 89 2.16 -6.48 -10.41
N SER A 90 0.87 -6.82 -10.43
CA SER A 90 0.27 -7.71 -9.43
C SER A 90 0.85 -9.14 -9.47
N GLU A 91 1.24 -9.60 -10.65
CA GLU A 91 1.85 -10.93 -10.87
C GLU A 91 3.38 -10.88 -10.94
N TRP A 92 3.99 -9.69 -10.84
CA TRP A 92 5.43 -9.51 -11.04
C TRP A 92 6.21 -9.97 -9.80
N GLN A 93 7.28 -10.73 -10.04
CA GLN A 93 8.21 -11.23 -9.01
C GLN A 93 7.54 -11.73 -7.70
N PRO A 94 6.60 -12.69 -7.76
CA PRO A 94 5.80 -13.09 -6.60
C PRO A 94 6.65 -13.65 -5.46
N GLN A 95 7.76 -14.33 -5.78
CA GLN A 95 8.72 -14.85 -4.79
C GLN A 95 9.49 -13.73 -4.06
N VAL A 96 9.78 -12.61 -4.75
CA VAL A 96 10.46 -11.46 -4.13
C VAL A 96 9.51 -10.76 -3.16
N ARG A 97 8.25 -10.55 -3.57
CA ARG A 97 7.20 -10.04 -2.70
C ARG A 97 6.99 -10.94 -1.48
N ALA A 98 6.82 -12.25 -1.70
CA ALA A 98 6.64 -13.22 -0.62
C ALA A 98 7.80 -13.20 0.37
N ARG A 99 9.05 -13.16 -0.12
CA ARG A 99 10.24 -13.09 0.73
C ARG A 99 10.32 -11.80 1.55
N ALA A 100 9.95 -10.66 0.98
CA ALA A 100 9.93 -9.41 1.73
C ALA A 100 8.83 -9.39 2.79
N ARG A 101 7.64 -9.90 2.48
CA ARG A 101 6.56 -10.08 3.46
C ARG A 101 6.99 -11.00 4.60
N GLU A 102 7.60 -12.15 4.27
CA GLU A 102 8.14 -13.10 5.24
C GLU A 102 9.17 -12.40 6.14
N GLN A 103 10.21 -11.80 5.56
CA GLN A 103 11.26 -11.10 6.30
C GLN A 103 10.71 -10.03 7.23
N ALA A 104 9.75 -9.22 6.75
CA ALA A 104 9.09 -8.19 7.55
C ALA A 104 8.28 -8.78 8.70
N SER A 105 7.53 -9.85 8.45
CA SER A 105 6.70 -10.50 9.47
C SER A 105 7.48 -11.29 10.52
N THR A 106 8.72 -11.71 10.23
CA THR A 106 9.51 -12.57 11.13
C THR A 106 10.68 -11.86 11.81
N THR A 107 11.37 -10.95 11.12
CA THR A 107 12.70 -10.50 11.54
C THR A 107 12.91 -8.99 11.43
N SER A 108 12.66 -8.40 10.26
CA SER A 108 13.02 -6.99 10.02
C SER A 108 11.97 -5.98 10.46
N GLY A 109 10.69 -6.40 10.55
CA GLY A 109 9.59 -5.45 10.61
C GLY A 109 9.47 -4.67 9.29
N MET A 110 8.89 -3.48 9.36
CA MET A 110 8.82 -2.55 8.24
C MET A 110 8.94 -1.12 8.74
N MET A 111 9.25 -0.15 7.88
CA MET A 111 9.21 1.27 8.24
C MET A 111 7.90 1.88 7.76
N VAL A 112 7.39 2.85 8.52
CA VAL A 112 6.30 3.72 8.10
C VAL A 112 6.77 5.18 8.14
N GLU A 113 6.53 5.90 7.05
CA GLU A 113 6.59 7.34 6.99
C GLU A 113 5.17 7.87 6.84
N VAL A 114 4.71 8.67 7.79
CA VAL A 114 3.35 9.20 7.83
C VAL A 114 3.35 10.69 8.17
N THR A 115 2.64 11.47 7.38
CA THR A 115 2.32 12.87 7.66
C THR A 115 0.82 12.98 7.87
N ALA A 116 0.40 13.21 9.11
CA ALA A 116 -1.01 13.18 9.50
C ALA A 116 -1.24 14.01 10.78
N TYR A 117 -2.50 14.29 11.08
CA TYR A 117 -2.90 14.92 12.34
C TYR A 117 -3.06 13.86 13.42
N PHE A 118 -2.21 13.91 14.45
CA PHE A 118 -2.20 12.94 15.55
C PHE A 118 -2.89 13.49 16.78
N GLY A 119 -3.94 12.83 17.25
CA GLY A 119 -4.59 13.05 18.54
C GLY A 119 -4.20 11.98 19.57
N PHE A 120 -4.45 12.25 20.85
CA PHE A 120 -4.06 11.36 21.95
C PHE A 120 -5.24 11.05 22.86
N ALA A 121 -5.42 9.76 23.15
CA ALA A 121 -6.21 9.32 24.30
C ALA A 121 -5.24 9.08 25.46
N CYS A 122 -5.26 9.97 26.46
CA CYS A 122 -4.60 9.76 27.75
C CYS A 122 -5.65 9.83 28.87
N THR A 123 -5.36 9.23 30.04
CA THR A 123 -6.17 9.41 31.26
C THR A 123 -5.93 10.82 31.83
N GLY A 124 -6.43 11.85 31.13
CA GLY A 124 -6.25 13.26 31.46
C GLY A 124 -6.61 14.18 30.27
N SER A 125 -6.79 15.48 30.53
CA SER A 125 -7.06 16.46 29.45
C SER A 125 -5.78 16.81 28.70
N SER A 126 -5.61 16.27 27.49
CA SER A 126 -4.80 16.93 26.46
C SER A 126 -5.24 16.46 25.08
N ASP A 127 -6.32 17.04 24.58
CA ASP A 127 -6.74 16.98 23.18
C ASP A 127 -6.02 18.08 22.37
N ASP A 128 -4.68 18.05 22.36
CA ASP A 128 -3.90 18.90 21.45
C ASP A 128 -3.35 18.05 20.32
N GLY A 129 -4.29 17.65 19.47
CA GLY A 129 -3.95 17.02 18.21
C GLY A 129 -3.09 17.96 17.36
N ARG A 130 -2.09 17.42 16.66
CA ARG A 130 -1.29 18.23 15.75
C ARG A 130 -0.79 17.45 14.56
N GLU A 131 -0.59 18.15 13.46
CA GLU A 131 0.06 17.58 12.30
C GLU A 131 1.51 17.23 12.64
N ARG A 132 1.92 16.02 12.29
CA ARG A 132 3.28 15.52 12.46
C ARG A 132 3.68 14.70 11.26
N SER A 133 4.94 14.86 10.85
CA SER A 133 5.61 13.89 9.99
C SER A 133 6.43 12.95 10.88
N ILE A 134 6.09 11.67 10.86
CA ILE A 134 6.73 10.62 11.66
C ILE A 134 7.31 9.58 10.72
N THR A 135 8.58 9.28 10.91
CA THR A 135 9.22 8.10 10.33
C THR A 135 9.61 7.18 11.46
N THR A 136 9.01 5.99 11.51
CA THR A 136 9.27 5.04 12.61
C THR A 136 9.23 3.59 12.14
N ALA A 137 9.83 2.71 12.94
CA ALA A 137 9.81 1.28 12.69
C ALA A 137 8.50 0.65 13.19
N ILE A 138 7.98 -0.31 12.45
CA ILE A 138 6.89 -1.19 12.83
C ILE A 138 7.52 -2.55 13.13
N SER A 139 7.23 -3.10 14.32
CA SER A 139 7.81 -4.38 14.74
C SER A 139 7.35 -5.53 13.82
N PRO A 140 8.08 -6.66 13.79
CA PRO A 140 7.66 -7.84 13.05
C PRO A 140 6.25 -8.32 13.42
N THR A 141 5.87 -8.19 14.69
CA THR A 141 4.53 -8.57 15.18
C THR A 141 3.42 -7.77 14.51
N TYR A 142 3.53 -6.44 14.46
CA TYR A 142 2.55 -5.60 13.77
C TYR A 142 2.64 -5.75 12.26
N ALA A 143 3.84 -5.88 11.70
CA ALA A 143 4.02 -6.12 10.27
C ALA A 143 3.30 -7.40 9.83
N LYS A 144 3.42 -8.48 10.59
CA LYS A 144 2.68 -9.73 10.38
C LYS A 144 1.18 -9.50 10.38
N GLN A 145 0.64 -8.87 11.42
CA GLN A 145 -0.80 -8.62 11.54
C GLN A 145 -1.35 -7.75 10.39
N ILE A 146 -0.64 -6.69 10.01
CA ILE A 146 -1.02 -5.80 8.91
C ILE A 146 -1.06 -6.56 7.59
N LEU A 147 -0.04 -7.38 7.31
CA LEU A 147 0.05 -8.15 6.07
C LEU A 147 -0.99 -9.28 6.01
N GLU A 148 -1.26 -9.96 7.12
CA GLU A 148 -2.31 -11.00 7.21
C GLU A 148 -3.70 -10.41 7.00
N LEU A 149 -3.99 -9.24 7.60
CA LEU A 149 -5.24 -8.52 7.38
C LEU A 149 -5.38 -8.07 5.94
N GLN A 150 -4.32 -7.51 5.35
CA GLN A 150 -4.32 -7.10 3.94
C GLN A 150 -4.62 -8.29 3.02
N GLU A 151 -4.00 -9.45 3.27
CA GLU A 151 -4.24 -10.68 2.50
C GLU A 151 -5.66 -11.21 2.67
N ALA A 152 -6.25 -11.06 3.86
CA ALA A 152 -7.65 -11.40 4.14
C ALA A 152 -8.68 -10.41 3.52
N GLY A 153 -8.23 -9.38 2.81
CA GLY A 153 -9.11 -8.39 2.19
C GLY A 153 -9.62 -7.32 3.16
N ALA A 154 -8.84 -7.03 4.21
CA ALA A 154 -9.14 -5.97 5.17
C ALA A 154 -9.38 -4.62 4.48
N THR A 155 -10.33 -3.88 5.03
CA THR A 155 -10.60 -2.49 4.62
C THR A 155 -9.64 -1.54 5.31
N GLU A 156 -9.60 -0.30 4.84
CA GLU A 156 -8.85 0.77 5.49
C GLU A 156 -9.21 0.93 6.98
N LYS A 157 -10.49 0.71 7.33
CA LYS A 157 -10.97 0.80 8.71
C LYS A 157 -10.39 -0.28 9.62
N ASP A 158 -10.07 -1.43 9.04
CA ASP A 158 -9.53 -2.58 9.78
C ASP A 158 -8.01 -2.43 9.98
N LEU A 159 -7.30 -1.88 8.98
CA LEU A 159 -5.85 -1.65 9.06
C LEU A 159 -5.46 -0.42 9.88
N HIS A 160 -6.28 0.64 9.83
CA HIS A 160 -6.02 1.89 10.54
C HIS A 160 -5.67 1.72 12.03
N PRO A 161 -6.47 1.03 12.87
CA PRO A 161 -6.16 0.89 14.30
C PRO A 161 -4.84 0.17 14.54
N ILE A 162 -4.51 -0.85 13.75
CA ILE A 162 -3.26 -1.61 13.90
C ILE A 162 -2.04 -0.74 13.55
N VAL A 163 -2.14 0.07 12.49
CA VAL A 163 -1.07 1.01 12.11
C VAL A 163 -0.92 2.11 13.16
N ALA A 164 -2.02 2.63 13.70
CA ALA A 164 -2.00 3.65 14.77
C ALA A 164 -1.36 3.10 16.06
N GLU A 165 -1.68 1.87 16.42
CA GLU A 165 -1.08 1.18 17.57
C GLU A 165 0.42 0.93 17.36
N ALA A 166 0.81 0.47 16.17
CA ALA A 166 2.23 0.29 15.82
C ALA A 166 3.03 1.59 15.93
N ILE A 167 2.49 2.71 15.44
CA ILE A 167 3.12 4.04 15.56
C ILE A 167 3.15 4.51 17.02
N THR A 168 2.07 4.28 17.76
CA THR A 168 1.98 4.58 19.20
C THR A 168 3.10 3.89 19.96
N GLU A 169 3.20 2.57 19.79
CA GLU A 169 4.18 1.77 20.50
C GLU A 169 5.60 2.23 20.16
N SER A 170 5.92 2.30 18.87
CA SER A 170 7.27 2.61 18.40
C SER A 170 7.71 4.05 18.64
N TYR A 171 6.90 5.04 18.25
CA TYR A 171 7.31 6.44 18.28
C TYR A 171 6.93 7.15 19.58
N PHE A 172 5.71 6.95 20.08
CA PHE A 172 5.18 7.75 21.18
C PHE A 172 5.50 7.17 22.56
N THR A 173 5.47 5.84 22.68
CA THR A 173 5.83 5.15 23.94
C THR A 173 7.25 4.60 23.94
N GLU A 174 7.93 4.63 22.78
CA GLU A 174 9.29 4.09 22.63
C GLU A 174 9.38 2.67 23.17
N TRP A 175 8.54 1.78 22.62
CA TRP A 175 8.39 0.39 23.02
C TRP A 175 8.01 0.22 24.50
N GLY A 176 7.15 1.10 25.01
CA GLY A 176 6.67 1.08 26.40
C GLY A 176 7.65 1.64 27.43
N THR A 177 8.80 2.19 27.03
CA THR A 177 9.77 2.80 27.95
C THR A 177 9.33 4.17 28.47
N ARG A 178 8.37 4.82 27.80
CA ARG A 178 7.77 6.10 28.23
C ARG A 178 6.29 6.19 27.90
N ALA A 179 5.62 7.19 28.47
CA ALA A 179 4.21 7.50 28.18
C ALA A 179 3.28 6.26 28.27
N VAL A 180 3.45 5.46 29.32
CA VAL A 180 2.72 4.20 29.52
C VAL A 180 1.21 4.44 29.46
N GLY A 181 0.51 3.64 28.66
CA GLY A 181 -0.94 3.75 28.47
C GLY A 181 -1.39 4.84 27.49
N LEU A 182 -0.47 5.63 26.92
CA LEU A 182 -0.78 6.57 25.86
C LEU A 182 -1.22 5.81 24.60
N ARG A 183 -2.31 6.25 23.99
CA ARG A 183 -2.74 5.80 22.66
C ARG A 183 -2.82 6.99 21.73
N ALA A 184 -2.08 6.95 20.62
CA ALA A 184 -2.20 7.93 19.56
C ALA A 184 -3.14 7.39 18.48
N ASP A 185 -3.98 8.25 17.95
CA ASP A 185 -4.73 7.99 16.72
C ASP A 185 -4.41 9.10 15.72
N PHE A 186 -4.53 8.81 14.43
CA PHE A 186 -4.24 9.77 13.38
C PHE A 186 -5.40 9.95 12.41
N THR A 187 -5.53 11.16 11.89
CA THR A 187 -6.55 11.55 10.91
C THR A 187 -5.93 12.48 9.88
N HIS A 188 -6.71 12.90 8.88
CA HIS A 188 -6.26 13.89 7.88
C HIS A 188 -4.90 13.51 7.26
N VAL A 189 -4.76 12.26 6.83
CA VAL A 189 -3.49 11.74 6.31
C VAL A 189 -3.10 12.49 5.04
N SER A 190 -2.02 13.25 5.10
CA SER A 190 -1.40 13.95 3.97
C SER A 190 -0.52 13.00 3.16
N LYS A 191 0.33 12.22 3.84
CA LYS A 191 1.21 11.21 3.23
C LYS A 191 1.25 9.96 4.11
N VAL A 192 1.29 8.78 3.50
CA VAL A 192 1.67 7.53 4.18
C VAL A 192 2.44 6.66 3.19
N GLU A 193 3.53 6.08 3.65
CA GLU A 193 4.43 5.24 2.88
C GLU A 193 4.99 4.14 3.76
N PHE A 194 5.07 2.92 3.23
CA PHE A 194 5.72 1.78 3.89
C PHE A 194 6.98 1.37 3.14
N LEU A 195 7.94 0.80 3.88
CA LEU A 195 9.18 0.25 3.33
C LEU A 195 9.48 -1.10 4.01
N PHE A 196 9.80 -2.12 3.20
CA PHE A 196 10.22 -3.45 3.64
C PHE A 196 11.73 -3.53 3.88
#